data_AF-A0A964Q9V6-F1
#
_entry.id   AF-A0A964Q9V6-F1
#
_cell.length_a   1.000
_cell.length_b   1.000
_cell.length_c   1.000
_cell.angle_alpha   90.00
_cell.angle_beta   90.00
_cell.angle_gamma   90.00
#
_symmetry.space_group_name_H-M   'P 1'
#
loop_
_entity.id
_entity.type
_entity.pdbx_description
1 polymer ?
#
loop_
_entity_poly.entity_id
_entity_poly.type
_entity_poly.pdbx_seq_one_letter_code
_entity_poly.pdbx_strand_id
1 'polypeptide(L)'
;MDFSDPGTLIANLETASHRARVYQTRVIRKTLGYLLRNPEICPELGQTTQRDPFAGKHHANADHSANRDLRSSERSALVLSPTGSGKTFMGLATASILQRTYGLRVGWTAMRRNLLTQAANENIAFGFNVDMQTISMFDRSPPEVDLLIVDEAHHDGAMSMASLHSMMRPKLVLGLTATPFRQDRIKLC
;
A
#
# COMPACT_ATOMS: atom_id res chain seq x y z
N MET A 1 12.28 10.18 -14.58
CA MET A 1 12.34 8.82 -14.01
C MET A 1 11.42 7.96 -14.82
N ASP A 2 11.90 6.83 -15.32
CA ASP A 2 11.08 5.85 -16.02
C ASP A 2 10.43 4.91 -14.99
N PHE A 3 9.12 4.74 -15.06
CA PHE A 3 8.35 3.88 -14.13
C PHE A 3 7.60 2.79 -14.88
N SER A 4 8.00 2.50 -16.12
CA SER A 4 7.35 1.52 -17.00
C SER A 4 7.55 0.08 -16.53
N ASP A 5 8.67 -0.26 -15.90
CA ASP A 5 8.91 -1.57 -15.29
C ASP A 5 9.18 -1.50 -13.77
N PRO A 6 8.81 -2.54 -12.99
CA PRO A 6 9.01 -2.57 -11.54
C PRO A 6 10.47 -2.42 -11.10
N GLY A 7 11.42 -2.96 -11.87
CA GLY A 7 12.85 -2.91 -11.53
C GLY A 7 13.40 -1.50 -11.65
N THR A 8 13.04 -0.79 -12.72
CA THR A 8 13.41 0.61 -12.94
C THR A 8 12.70 1.56 -11.97
N LEU A 9 11.45 1.29 -11.62
CA LEU A 9 10.76 2.01 -10.53
C LEU A 9 11.52 1.85 -9.21
N ILE A 10 11.93 0.63 -8.85
CA ILE A 10 12.72 0.37 -7.63
C ILE A 10 14.08 1.06 -7.71
N ALA A 11 14.80 0.98 -8.82
CA ALA A 11 16.08 1.64 -9.01
C ALA A 11 15.98 3.18 -8.94
N ASN A 12 14.88 3.75 -9.45
CA ASN A 12 14.60 5.20 -9.39
C ASN A 12 14.21 5.65 -7.97
N LEU A 13 13.59 4.78 -7.17
CA LEU A 13 13.37 5.03 -5.75
C LEU A 13 14.69 5.02 -4.96
N GLU A 14 15.68 4.23 -5.39
CA GLU A 14 16.97 4.07 -4.70
C GLU A 14 18.01 5.13 -5.01
N THR A 15 18.01 5.67 -6.23
CA THR A 15 18.98 6.69 -6.68
C THR A 15 18.76 8.08 -6.09
N ALA A 16 17.71 8.26 -5.28
CA ALA A 16 17.37 9.56 -4.75
C ALA A 16 18.14 9.93 -3.47
N SER A 17 18.98 10.96 -3.56
CA SER A 17 19.79 11.49 -2.46
C SER A 17 18.99 12.30 -1.42
N HIS A 18 17.71 12.59 -1.67
CA HIS A 18 16.89 13.40 -0.78
C HIS A 18 16.41 12.58 0.42
N ARG A 19 16.62 13.07 1.66
CA ARG A 19 16.27 12.35 2.91
C ARG A 19 14.85 11.79 2.94
N ALA A 20 13.87 12.55 2.42
CA ALA A 20 12.48 12.10 2.35
C ALA A 20 12.33 10.84 1.46
N ARG A 21 13.09 10.77 0.37
CA ARG A 21 13.02 9.68 -0.60
C ARG A 21 13.67 8.40 -0.07
N VAL A 22 14.80 8.53 0.63
CA VAL A 22 15.43 7.42 1.35
C VAL A 22 14.45 6.76 2.33
N TYR A 23 13.73 7.59 3.10
CA TYR A 23 12.71 7.09 4.03
C TYR A 23 11.56 6.38 3.30
N GLN A 24 11.01 6.99 2.25
CA GLN A 24 9.92 6.40 1.45
C GLN A 24 10.33 5.05 0.85
N THR A 25 11.51 4.95 0.26
CA THR A 25 12.04 3.72 -0.33
C THR A 25 12.22 2.62 0.72
N ARG A 26 12.70 2.96 1.92
CA ARG A 26 12.83 2.00 3.03
C ARG A 26 11.47 1.45 3.47
N VAL A 27 10.44 2.30 3.55
CA VAL A 27 9.08 1.89 3.92
C VAL A 27 8.46 1.00 2.85
N ILE A 28 8.60 1.36 1.56
CA ILE A 28 8.11 0.57 0.43
C ILE A 28 8.75 -0.83 0.44
N ARG A 29 10.08 -0.92 0.55
CA ARG A 29 10.81 -2.20 0.64
C ARG A 29 10.37 -3.04 1.83
N LYS A 30 10.21 -2.43 3.01
CA LYS A 30 9.76 -3.16 4.20
C LYS A 30 8.35 -3.72 4.02
N THR A 31 7.46 -2.94 3.42
CA THR A 31 6.07 -3.32 3.13
C THR A 31 6.02 -4.49 2.15
N LEU A 32 6.67 -4.36 1.00
CA LEU A 32 6.70 -5.41 -0.02
C LEU A 32 7.40 -6.67 0.48
N GLY A 33 8.54 -6.53 1.16
CA GLY A 33 9.22 -7.68 1.77
C GLY A 33 8.39 -8.38 2.85
N TYR A 34 7.57 -7.65 3.60
CA TYR A 34 6.61 -8.25 4.52
C TYR A 34 5.52 -9.03 3.77
N LEU A 35 4.92 -8.45 2.74
CA LEU A 35 3.90 -9.12 1.92
C LEU A 35 4.43 -10.41 1.27
N LEU A 36 5.65 -10.37 0.71
CA LEU A 36 6.29 -11.52 0.06
C LEU A 36 6.60 -12.67 1.04
N ARG A 37 6.97 -12.34 2.29
CA ARG A 37 7.31 -13.34 3.31
C ARG A 37 6.10 -13.96 4.00
N ASN A 38 4.91 -13.39 3.81
CA ASN A 38 3.68 -13.82 4.46
C ASN A 38 2.63 -14.13 3.37
N PRO A 39 2.82 -15.22 2.58
CA PRO A 39 1.93 -15.57 1.47
C PRO A 39 0.49 -15.86 1.90
N GLU A 40 0.24 -16.12 3.18
CA GLU A 40 -1.11 -16.21 3.75
C GLU A 40 -1.90 -14.89 3.67
N ILE A 41 -1.20 -13.75 3.62
CA ILE A 41 -1.80 -12.42 3.46
C ILE A 41 -2.30 -12.28 2.02
N CYS A 42 -1.51 -12.72 1.04
CA CYS A 42 -1.88 -12.74 -0.37
C CYS A 42 -1.25 -13.94 -1.09
N PRO A 43 -1.97 -15.06 -1.23
CA PRO A 43 -1.42 -16.29 -1.83
C PRO A 43 -0.91 -16.10 -3.27
N GLU A 44 -1.56 -15.19 -4.01
CA GLU A 44 -1.19 -14.76 -5.36
C GLU A 44 0.27 -14.24 -5.44
N LEU A 45 0.77 -13.64 -4.36
CA LEU A 45 2.15 -13.12 -4.29
C LEU A 45 3.20 -14.23 -4.18
N GLY A 46 2.84 -15.37 -3.59
CA GLY A 46 3.72 -16.51 -3.36
C GLY A 46 3.66 -17.59 -4.44
N GLN A 47 2.67 -17.56 -5.33
CA GLN A 47 2.46 -18.57 -6.39
C GLN A 47 2.97 -18.16 -7.76
N THR A 48 3.31 -16.88 -8.00
CA THR A 48 3.80 -16.44 -9.31
C THR A 48 5.24 -16.89 -9.55
N THR A 49 5.53 -17.35 -10.77
CA THR A 49 6.90 -17.55 -11.27
C THR A 49 7.59 -16.24 -11.66
N GLN A 50 6.92 -15.09 -11.54
CA GLN A 50 7.54 -13.78 -11.75
C GLN A 50 8.61 -13.52 -10.68
N ARG A 51 9.81 -13.18 -11.16
CA ARG A 51 11.00 -12.88 -10.34
C ARG A 51 10.63 -11.93 -9.21
N ASP A 52 11.08 -12.24 -7.99
CA ASP A 52 11.07 -11.30 -6.87
C ASP A 52 11.62 -9.95 -7.36
N PRO A 53 10.81 -8.87 -7.31
CA PRO A 53 11.23 -7.57 -7.81
C PRO A 53 12.45 -7.01 -7.06
N PHE A 54 12.87 -7.63 -5.95
CA PHE A 54 14.05 -7.31 -5.15
C PHE A 54 15.21 -8.30 -5.29
N ALA A 55 15.18 -9.25 -6.23
CA ALA A 55 16.20 -10.30 -6.38
C ALA A 55 17.63 -9.80 -6.73
N GLY A 56 17.89 -8.49 -6.69
CA GLY A 56 19.21 -7.89 -6.84
C GLY A 56 19.73 -7.26 -5.54
N LYS A 57 20.69 -7.94 -4.90
CA LYS A 57 21.55 -7.48 -3.78
C LYS A 57 20.87 -7.33 -2.41
N HIS A 58 20.80 -8.47 -1.70
CA HIS A 58 20.59 -8.52 -0.26
C HIS A 58 21.86 -8.04 0.48
N HIS A 59 21.85 -6.81 1.00
CA HIS A 59 22.64 -6.48 2.19
C HIS A 59 21.67 -6.41 3.37
N ALA A 60 21.55 -7.55 4.07
CA ALA A 60 20.76 -7.66 5.28
C ALA A 60 21.49 -6.93 6.42
N ASN A 61 21.06 -5.71 6.74
CA ASN A 61 21.30 -5.12 8.05
C ASN A 61 19.94 -4.83 8.69
N ALA A 62 19.62 -5.61 9.71
CA ALA A 62 18.37 -5.60 10.44
C ALA A 62 18.36 -4.47 11.49
N ASP A 63 17.96 -3.27 11.07
CA ASP A 63 17.63 -2.19 12.00
C ASP A 63 16.30 -2.49 12.72
N HIS A 64 16.41 -2.79 14.01
CA HIS A 64 15.31 -3.20 14.91
C HIS A 64 14.47 -2.05 15.50
N SER A 65 14.60 -0.81 15.03
CA SER A 65 13.95 0.36 15.64
C SER A 65 13.00 1.08 14.67
N ALA A 66 11.86 0.46 14.39
CA ALA A 66 10.54 1.11 14.17
C ALA A 66 9.58 0.07 13.56
N ASN A 67 8.35 0.05 14.07
CA ASN A 67 7.23 -0.78 13.60
C ASN A 67 7.25 -2.21 14.15
N ARG A 68 6.95 -2.33 15.46
CA ARG A 68 6.55 -3.54 16.16
C ARG A 68 5.01 -3.51 16.16
N ASP A 69 4.39 -4.63 15.76
CA ASP A 69 2.94 -4.88 15.62
C ASP A 69 2.38 -4.80 14.18
N LEU A 70 2.76 -5.79 13.36
CA LEU A 70 2.10 -6.17 12.10
C LEU A 70 1.45 -7.56 12.24
N ARG A 71 0.69 -7.80 13.31
CA ARG A 71 -0.02 -9.09 13.50
C ARG A 71 -1.53 -8.85 13.49
N SER A 72 -2.16 -9.05 12.34
CA SER A 72 -3.58 -9.37 12.27
C SER A 72 -3.74 -10.65 11.46
N SER A 73 -4.71 -11.48 11.86
CA SER A 73 -5.10 -12.73 11.22
C SER A 73 -5.97 -12.52 9.96
N GLU A 74 -6.05 -11.29 9.48
CA GLU A 74 -6.85 -10.86 8.32
C GLU A 74 -5.88 -10.35 7.25
N ARG A 75 -6.23 -10.52 5.96
CA ARG A 75 -5.38 -10.25 4.77
C ARG A 75 -5.06 -8.77 4.58
N SER A 76 -4.40 -8.18 5.57
CA SER A 76 -4.23 -6.75 5.76
C SER A 76 -2.77 -6.44 6.12
N ALA A 77 -2.22 -5.42 5.49
CA ALA A 77 -0.91 -4.87 5.82
C ALA A 77 -1.05 -3.36 6.09
N LEU A 78 -0.29 -2.86 7.07
CA LEU A 78 -0.38 -1.47 7.50
C LEU A 78 0.93 -0.73 7.20
N VAL A 79 0.84 0.33 6.40
CA VAL A 79 1.94 1.28 6.20
C VAL A 79 1.79 2.39 7.22
N LEU A 80 2.62 2.33 8.28
CA LEU A 80 2.73 3.40 9.27
C LEU A 80 3.71 4.45 8.78
N SER A 81 3.23 5.67 8.62
CA SER A 81 4.12 6.78 8.30
C SER A 81 3.58 8.14 8.77
N PRO A 82 4.38 8.98 9.45
CA PRO A 82 3.95 10.26 9.99
C PRO A 82 3.23 11.15 8.96
N THR A 83 2.37 12.07 9.42
CA THR A 83 1.76 13.07 8.53
C THR A 83 2.83 13.88 7.80
N GLY A 84 2.60 14.16 6.51
CA GLY A 84 3.55 14.89 5.66
C GLY A 84 4.74 14.08 5.10
N SER A 85 4.82 12.77 5.36
CA SER A 85 5.92 11.91 4.89
C SER A 85 5.81 11.43 3.43
N GLY A 86 4.68 11.70 2.77
CA GLY A 86 4.37 11.19 1.43
C GLY A 86 3.69 9.81 1.43
N LYS A 87 2.69 9.59 2.31
CA LYS A 87 1.89 8.36 2.36
C LYS A 87 1.31 7.98 0.99
N THR A 88 0.70 8.95 0.32
CA THR A 88 0.12 8.79 -1.03
C THR A 88 1.18 8.34 -2.02
N PHE A 89 2.36 8.96 -2.03
CA PHE A 89 3.51 8.53 -2.83
C PHE A 89 3.90 7.06 -2.57
N MET A 90 4.04 6.66 -1.30
CA MET A 90 4.41 5.28 -0.94
C MET A 90 3.32 4.26 -1.28
N GLY A 91 2.06 4.63 -1.08
CA GLY A 91 0.91 3.82 -1.46
C GLY A 91 0.87 3.59 -2.97
N LEU A 92 1.00 4.65 -3.76
CA LEU A 92 1.03 4.58 -5.23
C LEU A 92 2.22 3.78 -5.76
N ALA A 93 3.42 3.96 -5.18
CA ALA A 93 4.60 3.19 -5.53
C ALA A 93 4.37 1.69 -5.26
N THR A 94 3.83 1.35 -4.09
CA THR A 94 3.54 -0.03 -3.71
C THR A 94 2.47 -0.63 -4.63
N ALA A 95 1.41 0.13 -4.92
CA ALA A 95 0.34 -0.26 -5.83
C ALA A 95 0.86 -0.53 -7.24
N SER A 96 1.70 0.37 -7.77
CA SER A 96 2.28 0.25 -9.11
C SER A 96 3.13 -1.01 -9.23
N ILE A 97 3.97 -1.29 -8.22
CA ILE A 97 4.77 -2.53 -8.19
C ILE A 97 3.86 -3.75 -8.15
N LEU A 98 2.88 -3.78 -7.23
CA LEU A 98 1.99 -4.94 -7.09
C LEU A 98 1.11 -5.17 -8.32
N GLN A 99 0.58 -4.11 -8.92
CA GLN A 99 -0.24 -4.21 -10.13
C GLN A 99 0.58 -4.71 -11.33
N ARG A 100 1.79 -4.18 -11.54
CA ARG A 100 2.64 -4.60 -12.66
C ARG A 100 3.20 -6.01 -12.47
N THR A 101 3.53 -6.39 -11.24
CA THR A 101 4.13 -7.69 -10.93
C THR A 101 3.09 -8.80 -10.82
N TYR A 102 1.84 -8.50 -10.43
CA TYR A 102 0.84 -9.54 -10.14
C TYR A 102 -0.51 -9.33 -10.83
N GLY A 103 -0.68 -8.26 -11.62
CA GLY A 103 -1.92 -7.98 -12.34
C GLY A 103 -3.11 -7.62 -11.45
N LEU A 104 -2.88 -7.14 -10.22
CA LEU A 104 -3.95 -6.85 -9.27
C LEU A 104 -4.84 -5.68 -9.75
N ARG A 105 -6.17 -5.86 -9.67
CA ARG A 105 -7.12 -4.74 -9.77
C ARG A 105 -6.98 -3.87 -8.52
N VAL A 106 -6.69 -2.59 -8.68
CA VAL A 106 -6.40 -1.67 -7.57
C VAL A 106 -7.60 -0.76 -7.30
N GLY A 107 -8.04 -0.72 -6.05
CA GLY A 107 -8.94 0.28 -5.51
C GLY A 107 -8.20 1.23 -4.57
N TRP A 108 -8.46 2.53 -4.69
CA TRP A 108 -8.01 3.55 -3.75
C TRP A 108 -9.21 4.15 -3.05
N THR A 109 -9.33 3.91 -1.74
CA THR A 109 -10.45 4.40 -0.94
C THR A 109 -10.04 5.47 0.06
N ALA A 110 -10.92 6.45 0.23
CA ALA A 110 -10.78 7.51 1.21
C ALA A 110 -12.17 8.02 1.61
N MET A 111 -12.27 8.62 2.81
CA MET A 111 -13.52 9.20 3.28
C MET A 111 -13.88 10.48 2.51
N ARG A 112 -12.88 11.29 2.16
CA ARG A 112 -13.09 12.59 1.50
C ARG A 112 -12.74 12.50 0.01
N ARG A 113 -13.66 12.97 -0.84
CA ARG A 113 -13.49 12.92 -2.32
C ARG A 113 -12.27 13.71 -2.81
N ASN A 114 -11.92 14.82 -2.15
CA ASN A 114 -10.74 15.59 -2.52
C ASN A 114 -9.44 14.79 -2.36
N LEU A 115 -9.36 13.87 -1.39
CA LEU A 115 -8.21 12.97 -1.23
C LEU A 115 -8.11 11.96 -2.37
N LEU A 116 -9.26 11.45 -2.84
CA LEU A 116 -9.32 10.59 -4.03
C LEU A 116 -8.81 11.32 -5.27
N THR A 117 -9.28 12.55 -5.49
CA THR A 117 -8.80 13.39 -6.61
C THR A 117 -7.31 13.68 -6.48
N GLN A 118 -6.83 14.00 -5.28
CA GLN A 118 -5.41 14.25 -5.03
C GLN A 118 -4.57 13.00 -5.34
N ALA A 119 -4.96 11.82 -4.85
CA ALA A 119 -4.25 10.57 -5.13
C ALA A 119 -4.21 10.26 -6.64
N ALA A 120 -5.32 10.48 -7.36
CA ALA A 120 -5.36 10.32 -8.81
C ALA A 120 -4.43 11.30 -9.54
N ASN A 121 -4.39 12.56 -9.10
CA ASN A 121 -3.50 13.56 -9.67
C ASN A 121 -2.02 13.22 -9.39
N GLU A 122 -1.69 12.78 -8.17
CA GLU A 122 -0.34 12.36 -7.80
C GLU A 122 0.11 11.11 -8.56
N ASN A 123 -0.80 10.16 -8.82
CA ASN A 123 -0.53 8.98 -9.64
C ASN A 123 -0.01 9.35 -11.04
N ILE A 124 -0.64 10.34 -11.66
CA ILE A 124 -0.25 10.87 -12.97
C ILE A 124 1.02 11.73 -12.84
N ALA A 125 1.05 12.67 -11.90
CA ALA A 125 2.14 13.63 -11.76
C ALA A 125 3.49 12.97 -11.45
N PHE A 126 3.47 11.89 -10.67
CA PHE A 126 4.66 11.08 -10.38
C PHE A 126 4.91 9.96 -11.39
N GLY A 127 4.03 9.78 -12.39
CA GLY A 127 4.20 8.80 -13.46
C GLY A 127 4.08 7.34 -13.00
N PHE A 128 3.44 7.07 -11.86
CA PHE A 128 3.24 5.69 -11.38
C PHE A 128 2.29 4.89 -12.29
N ASN A 129 1.37 5.60 -12.93
CA ASN A 129 0.41 5.09 -13.91
C ASN A 129 -0.31 3.83 -13.42
N VAL A 130 -0.72 3.83 -12.14
CA VAL A 130 -1.56 2.77 -11.58
C VAL A 130 -2.95 2.89 -12.22
N ASP A 131 -3.44 1.81 -12.82
CA ASP A 131 -4.84 1.70 -13.21
C ASP A 131 -5.66 1.42 -11.95
N MET A 132 -6.17 2.47 -11.32
CA MET A 132 -6.89 2.39 -10.05
C MET A 132 -8.30 2.97 -10.13
N GLN A 133 -9.21 2.32 -9.44
CA GLN A 133 -10.55 2.84 -9.20
C GLN A 133 -10.55 3.66 -7.91
N THR A 134 -11.00 4.91 -7.99
CA THR A 134 -11.22 5.71 -6.78
C THR A 134 -12.58 5.38 -6.19
N ILE A 135 -12.62 5.06 -4.90
CA ILE A 135 -13.81 4.50 -4.24
C ILE A 135 -14.09 5.32 -2.99
N SER A 136 -15.28 5.93 -2.93
CA SER A 136 -15.69 6.60 -1.69
C SER A 136 -15.98 5.53 -0.63
N MET A 137 -15.55 5.79 0.61
CA MET A 137 -15.95 4.93 1.74
C MET A 137 -17.48 4.81 1.92
N PHE A 138 -18.26 5.72 1.31
CA PHE A 138 -19.72 5.72 1.35
C PHE A 138 -20.37 5.12 0.10
N ASP A 139 -19.60 4.56 -0.83
CA ASP A 139 -20.15 3.92 -2.02
C ASP A 139 -20.95 2.68 -1.63
N ARG A 140 -22.18 2.60 -2.14
CA ARG A 140 -23.13 1.51 -1.84
C ARG A 140 -23.00 0.31 -2.77
N SER A 141 -22.31 0.49 -3.89
CA SER A 141 -22.05 -0.53 -4.89
C SER A 141 -20.62 -0.37 -5.40
N PRO A 142 -19.61 -0.52 -4.52
CA PRO A 142 -18.23 -0.36 -4.93
C PRO A 142 -17.84 -1.49 -5.91
N PRO A 143 -16.93 -1.21 -6.83
CA PRO A 143 -16.45 -2.22 -7.77
C PRO A 143 -15.56 -3.25 -7.07
N GLU A 144 -15.39 -4.43 -7.69
CA GLU A 144 -14.48 -5.44 -7.17
C GLU A 144 -13.02 -5.11 -7.46
N VAL A 145 -12.16 -5.28 -6.45
CA VAL A 145 -10.72 -5.06 -6.56
C VAL A 145 -9.96 -6.15 -5.80
N ASP A 146 -8.72 -6.41 -6.21
CA ASP A 146 -7.84 -7.38 -5.54
C ASP A 146 -7.01 -6.71 -4.44
N LEU A 147 -6.55 -5.47 -4.69
CA LEU A 147 -5.82 -4.64 -3.73
C LEU A 147 -6.65 -3.40 -3.40
N LEU A 148 -7.01 -3.24 -2.13
CA LEU A 148 -7.67 -2.04 -1.62
C LEU A 148 -6.71 -1.21 -0.76
N ILE A 149 -6.40 0.00 -1.21
CA ILE A 149 -5.58 0.96 -0.47
C ILE A 149 -6.49 1.92 0.28
N VAL A 150 -6.31 2.02 1.59
CA VAL A 150 -7.15 2.84 2.48
C VAL A 150 -6.35 4.04 2.94
N ASP A 151 -6.63 5.22 2.38
CA ASP A 151 -5.98 6.47 2.77
C ASP A 151 -6.75 7.18 3.89
N GLU A 152 -6.00 7.67 4.89
CA GLU A 152 -6.54 8.30 6.11
C GLU A 152 -7.52 7.38 6.88
N ALA A 153 -7.07 6.15 7.17
CA ALA A 153 -7.79 5.18 7.98
C ALA A 153 -7.90 5.62 9.47
N HIS A 154 -8.79 6.58 9.75
CA HIS A 154 -9.11 7.05 11.10
C HIS A 154 -10.38 6.39 11.66
N HIS A 155 -10.59 6.54 12.97
CA HIS A 155 -11.72 5.95 13.71
C HIS A 155 -13.09 6.28 13.10
N ASP A 156 -13.31 7.52 12.64
CA ASP A 156 -14.57 7.96 12.04
C ASP A 156 -14.93 7.19 10.75
N GLY A 157 -13.95 6.52 10.12
CA GLY A 157 -14.14 5.71 8.92
C GLY A 157 -14.29 4.21 9.19
N ALA A 158 -14.14 3.74 10.42
CA ALA A 158 -14.05 2.31 10.72
C ALA A 158 -15.32 1.53 10.33
N MET A 159 -16.51 2.07 10.59
CA MET A 159 -17.77 1.43 10.22
C MET A 159 -17.99 1.40 8.70
N SER A 160 -17.69 2.50 8.02
CA SER A 160 -17.77 2.58 6.56
C SER A 160 -16.77 1.63 5.90
N MET A 161 -15.56 1.52 6.46
CA MET A 161 -14.53 0.61 6.00
C MET A 161 -14.92 -0.85 6.24
N ALA A 162 -15.47 -1.21 7.40
CA ALA A 162 -15.98 -2.56 7.66
C ALA A 162 -17.09 -2.94 6.66
N SER A 163 -18.00 -2.01 6.36
CA SER A 163 -19.07 -2.21 5.37
C SER A 163 -18.49 -2.42 3.97
N LEU A 164 -17.57 -1.55 3.55
CA LEU A 164 -16.94 -1.61 2.24
C LEU A 164 -16.05 -2.86 2.08
N HIS A 165 -15.33 -3.25 3.12
CA HIS A 165 -14.59 -4.51 3.17
C HIS A 165 -15.51 -5.72 3.02
N SER A 166 -16.65 -5.72 3.74
CA SER A 166 -17.63 -6.80 3.63
C SER A 166 -18.27 -6.89 2.24
N MET A 167 -18.46 -5.77 1.55
CA MET A 167 -19.02 -5.74 0.20
C MET A 167 -18.00 -6.19 -0.85
N MET A 168 -16.77 -5.70 -0.79
CA MET A 168 -15.75 -5.90 -1.83
C MET A 168 -14.91 -7.16 -1.64
N ARG A 169 -14.70 -7.58 -0.39
CA ARG A 169 -13.84 -8.71 0.01
C ARG A 169 -12.49 -8.72 -0.72
N PRO A 170 -11.72 -7.61 -0.70
CA PRO A 170 -10.45 -7.52 -1.40
C PRO A 170 -9.47 -8.61 -0.93
N LYS A 171 -8.58 -9.04 -1.83
CA LYS A 171 -7.55 -10.05 -1.51
C LYS A 171 -6.48 -9.48 -0.58
N LEU A 172 -6.21 -8.17 -0.69
CA LEU A 172 -5.26 -7.41 0.13
C LEU A 172 -5.86 -6.07 0.53
N VAL A 173 -5.74 -5.72 1.81
CA VAL A 173 -5.97 -4.34 2.28
C VAL A 173 -4.64 -3.70 2.69
N LEU A 174 -4.32 -2.54 2.13
CA LEU A 174 -3.15 -1.73 2.49
C LEU A 174 -3.60 -0.43 3.16
N GLY A 175 -3.46 -0.33 4.48
CA GLY A 175 -3.80 0.90 5.20
C GLY A 175 -2.64 1.91 5.17
N LEU A 176 -2.93 3.17 4.82
CA LEU A 176 -2.01 4.29 4.91
C LEU A 176 -2.40 5.16 6.11
N THR A 177 -1.64 5.10 7.21
CA THR A 177 -1.97 5.89 8.40
C THR A 177 -0.74 6.50 9.05
N ALA A 178 -0.93 7.69 9.61
CA ALA A 178 0.06 8.39 10.43
C ALA A 178 0.02 8.01 11.90
N THR A 179 -1.05 7.34 12.33
CA THR A 179 -1.23 6.86 13.68
C THR A 179 -1.34 5.34 13.63
N PRO A 180 -0.44 4.57 14.27
CA PRO A 180 -0.77 3.17 14.55
C PRO A 180 -2.10 3.14 15.28
N PHE A 181 -2.93 2.14 14.95
CA PHE A 181 -4.18 1.89 15.66
C PHE A 181 -3.97 2.05 17.17
N ARG A 182 -4.90 2.81 17.77
CA ARG A 182 -4.86 3.25 19.16
C ARG A 182 -4.78 2.05 20.13
N GLN A 183 -4.43 2.35 21.38
CA GLN A 183 -4.31 1.40 22.51
C GLN A 183 -5.62 0.66 22.87
N ASP A 184 -6.75 1.02 22.26
CA ASP A 184 -8.03 0.33 22.29
C ASP A 184 -8.05 -0.79 21.24
N ARG A 185 -8.16 -2.04 21.73
CA ARG A 185 -8.03 -3.34 21.03
C ARG A 185 -9.06 -3.60 19.91
N ILE A 186 -9.35 -2.66 19.03
CA ILE A 186 -10.26 -2.86 17.91
C ILE A 186 -9.42 -2.98 16.63
N LYS A 187 -9.40 -4.20 16.10
CA LYS A 187 -8.69 -4.59 14.89
C LYS A 187 -9.33 -3.95 13.65
N LEU A 188 -8.51 -3.58 12.67
CA LEU A 188 -8.97 -3.32 11.32
C LEU A 188 -9.51 -4.65 10.78
N CYS A 189 -10.81 -4.68 10.49
CA CYS A 189 -11.61 -5.87 10.19
C CYS A 189 -11.21 -6.58 8.89
#